data_AF-A0A0A6PKB8-F1
#
_entry.id   AF-A0A0A6PKB8-F1
#
_cell.length_a   1.000
_cell.length_b   1.000
_cell.length_c   1.000
_cell.angle_alpha   90.00
_cell.angle_beta   90.00
_cell.angle_gamma   90.00
#
_symmetry.space_group_name_H-M   'P 1'
#
loop_
_entity.id
_entity.type
_entity.pdbx_description
1 polymer ?
#
loop_
_entity_poly.entity_id
_entity_poly.type
_entity_poly.pdbx_seq_one_letter_code
_entity_poly.pdbx_strand_id
1 'polypeptide(L)' 'MTKRQQKRNPELARRDIDTYKKDLIFEMTSQAYTDGASHEEVGELQEQIKNGTYRSGDWERKVASWYD' A
#
# COMPACT_ATOMS: atom_id res chain seq x y z
N MET A 1 28.87 -32.52 0.99
CA MET A 1 27.49 -32.11 1.34
C MET A 1 27.64 -31.22 2.58
N THR A 2 27.13 -29.98 2.66
CA THR A 2 25.71 -29.61 2.57
C THR A 2 25.57 -28.11 2.23
N LYS A 3 24.57 -27.78 1.40
CA LYS A 3 24.21 -26.44 0.91
C LYS A 3 23.94 -25.48 2.08
N ARG A 4 24.66 -24.35 2.14
CA ARG A 4 24.26 -23.18 2.94
C ARG A 4 23.05 -22.56 2.26
N GLN A 5 21.85 -23.06 2.58
CA GLN A 5 20.62 -22.34 2.30
C GLN A 5 20.68 -21.03 3.07
N GLN A 6 20.76 -19.95 2.30
CA GLN A 6 20.50 -18.59 2.73
C GLN A 6 19.13 -18.59 3.41
N LYS A 7 19.10 -18.65 4.75
CA LYS A 7 17.89 -18.43 5.53
C LYS A 7 17.49 -16.98 5.30
N ARG A 8 16.65 -16.72 4.29
CA ARG A 8 15.88 -15.47 4.21
C ARG A 8 15.19 -15.33 5.56
N ASN A 9 15.56 -14.32 6.33
CA ASN A 9 15.07 -14.08 7.68
C ASN A 9 13.52 -14.14 7.69
N PRO A 10 12.90 -15.17 8.29
CA PRO A 10 11.45 -15.27 8.36
C PRO A 10 10.83 -14.17 9.24
N GLU A 11 11.64 -13.48 10.04
CA GLU A 11 11.25 -12.32 10.85
C GLU A 11 10.96 -11.08 9.99
N LEU A 12 11.65 -10.90 8.86
CA LEU A 12 11.30 -9.85 7.88
C LEU A 12 10.07 -10.23 7.04
N ALA A 13 9.85 -11.54 6.82
CA ALA A 13 8.67 -12.04 6.13
C ALA A 13 7.38 -11.99 6.98
N ARG A 14 7.54 -11.82 8.30
CA ARG A 14 6.47 -11.62 9.29
C ARG A 14 6.50 -10.23 9.93
N ARG A 15 7.02 -9.19 9.25
CA ARG A 15 6.42 -7.87 9.49
C ARG A 15 4.96 -8.05 9.08
N ASP A 16 4.12 -8.13 10.11
CA ASP A 16 2.74 -8.54 10.05
C ASP A 16 2.08 -7.92 8.81
N ILE A 17 1.49 -8.72 7.93
CA ILE A 17 0.81 -8.23 6.73
C ILE A 17 -0.18 -7.11 7.10
N ASP A 18 -0.72 -7.18 8.32
CA ASP A 18 -1.55 -6.15 8.94
C ASP A 18 -0.79 -4.84 9.22
N THR A 19 0.44 -4.90 9.74
CA THR A 19 1.30 -3.72 9.92
C THR A 19 1.64 -3.08 8.58
N TYR A 20 2.05 -3.88 7.59
CA TYR A 20 2.32 -3.36 6.24
C TYR A 20 1.10 -2.66 5.62
N LYS A 21 -0.09 -3.26 5.75
CA LYS A 21 -1.34 -2.64 5.29
C LYS A 21 -1.66 -1.35 6.02
N LYS A 22 -1.43 -1.28 7.33
CA LYS A 22 -1.67 -0.06 8.14
C LYS A 22 -0.72 1.08 7.77
N ASP A 23 0.57 0.80 7.63
CA ASP A 23 1.55 1.77 7.15
C ASP A 23 1.19 2.26 5.76
N LEU A 24 0.82 1.35 4.85
CA LEU A 24 0.40 1.70 3.49
C LEU A 24 -0.89 2.54 3.47
N ILE A 25 -1.88 2.20 4.29
CA ILE A 25 -3.11 3.00 4.44
C ILE A 25 -2.75 4.42 4.88
N PHE A 26 -1.86 4.57 5.86
CA PHE A 26 -1.47 5.87 6.39
C PHE A 26 -0.72 6.70 5.35
N GLU A 27 0.31 6.13 4.73
CA GLU A 27 1.13 6.78 3.70
C GLU A 27 0.27 7.21 2.52
N MET A 28 -0.53 6.29 1.97
CA MET A 28 -1.36 6.58 0.80
C MET A 28 -2.50 7.55 1.10
N THR A 29 -3.09 7.50 2.29
CA THR A 29 -4.11 8.48 2.72
C THR A 29 -3.53 9.88 2.82
N SER A 30 -2.34 10.03 3.42
CA SER A 30 -1.69 11.33 3.55
C SER A 30 -1.31 11.91 2.19
N GLN A 31 -0.76 11.08 1.30
CA GLN A 31 -0.46 11.48 -0.07
C GLN A 31 -1.74 11.88 -0.80
N ALA A 32 -2.81 11.09 -0.66
CA ALA A 32 -4.07 11.38 -1.34
C ALA A 32 -4.67 12.73 -0.95
N TYR A 33 -4.73 13.05 0.34
CA TYR A 33 -5.17 14.37 0.77
C TYR A 33 -4.25 15.49 0.28
N THR A 34 -2.95 15.24 0.18
CA THR A 34 -1.97 16.23 -0.35
C THR A 34 -2.21 16.49 -1.83
N ASP A 35 -2.55 15.45 -2.60
CA ASP A 35 -2.91 15.53 -4.01
C ASP A 35 -4.31 16.14 -4.24
N GLY A 36 -5.06 16.44 -3.16
CA GLY A 36 -6.37 17.09 -3.23
C GLY A 36 -7.56 16.13 -3.28
N ALA A 37 -7.36 14.85 -2.94
CA ALA A 37 -8.42 13.84 -2.89
C ALA A 37 -9.55 14.25 -1.94
N SER A 38 -10.78 13.89 -2.32
CA SER A 38 -11.92 13.98 -1.41
C SER A 38 -11.91 12.88 -0.35
N HIS A 39 -12.67 13.08 0.74
CA HIS A 39 -12.82 12.08 1.80
C HIS A 39 -13.39 10.75 1.29
N GLU A 40 -14.28 10.80 0.29
CA GLU A 40 -14.88 9.62 -0.35
C GLU A 40 -13.81 8.81 -1.09
N GLU A 41 -12.98 9.47 -1.90
CA GLU A 41 -11.92 8.83 -2.69
C GLU A 41 -10.82 8.22 -1.81
N VAL A 42 -10.51 8.88 -0.69
CA VAL A 42 -9.63 8.33 0.34
C VAL A 42 -10.25 7.10 0.98
N GLY A 43 -11.57 7.12 1.27
CA GLY A 43 -12.29 5.96 1.78
C GLY A 43 -12.15 4.75 0.86
N GLU A 44 -12.39 4.92 -0.43
CA GLU A 44 -12.22 3.88 -1.45
C GLU A 44 -10.78 3.33 -1.47
N LEU A 45 -9.78 4.21 -1.40
CA LEU A 45 -8.36 3.83 -1.39
C LEU A 45 -8.03 2.97 -0.16
N GLN A 46 -8.51 3.35 1.02
CA GLN A 46 -8.32 2.57 2.24
C GLN A 46 -8.98 1.20 2.14
N GLU A 47 -10.18 1.10 1.55
CA GLU A 47 -10.84 -0.18 1.31
C GLU A 47 -10.06 -1.06 0.34
N GLN A 48 -9.52 -0.49 -0.75
CA GLN A 48 -8.69 -1.24 -1.68
C GLN A 48 -7.41 -1.79 -1.03
N ILE A 49 -6.76 -1.00 -0.16
CA ILE A 49 -5.57 -1.46 0.56
C ILE A 49 -5.93 -2.55 1.59
N LYS A 50 -7.04 -2.39 2.33
CA LYS A 50 -7.54 -3.40 3.28
C LYS A 50 -7.85 -4.72 2.57
N ASN A 51 -8.56 -4.65 1.45
CA ASN A 51 -8.96 -5.78 0.62
C ASN A 51 -7.78 -6.38 -0.17
N GLY A 52 -6.63 -5.71 -0.20
CA GLY A 52 -5.45 -6.14 -0.95
C GLY A 52 -5.63 -6.05 -2.47
N THR A 53 -6.60 -5.26 -2.94
CA THR A 53 -6.82 -4.97 -4.35
C THR A 53 -6.00 -3.78 -4.83
N TYR A 54 -5.50 -2.96 -3.91
CA TYR A 54 -4.58 -1.87 -4.20
C TYR A 54 -3.25 -2.40 -4.76
N ARG A 55 -2.82 -1.86 -5.90
CA ARG A 55 -1.50 -2.11 -6.50
C ARG A 55 -0.69 -0.81 -6.48
N SER A 56 0.63 -0.97 -6.42
CA SER A 56 1.56 0.15 -6.60
C SER A 56 1.29 0.83 -7.94
N GLY A 57 1.07 2.15 -7.92
CA GLY A 57 0.72 2.96 -9.08
C GLY A 57 -0.78 3.18 -9.33
N ASP A 58 -1.70 2.54 -8.58
CA ASP A 58 -3.14 2.83 -8.71
C ASP A 58 -3.48 4.25 -8.26
N TRP A 59 -2.79 4.75 -7.22
CA TRP A 59 -2.95 6.13 -6.78
C TRP A 59 -2.49 7.13 -7.85
N GLU A 60 -1.28 6.96 -8.39
CA GLU A 60 -0.74 7.83 -9.43
C GLU A 60 -1.62 7.86 -10.68
N ARG A 61 -2.22 6.73 -11.06
CA ARG A 61 -3.20 6.67 -12.16
C ARG A 61 -4.48 7.43 -11.84
N LYS A 62 -5.00 7.32 -10.60
CA LYS A 62 -6.19 8.06 -10.16
C LYS A 62 -5.92 9.56 -10.18
N VAL A 63 -4.78 10.01 -9.62
CA VAL A 63 -4.37 11.42 -9.65
C VAL A 63 -4.20 11.92 -11.09
N ALA A 64 -3.54 11.17 -11.96
CA ALA A 64 -3.38 11.55 -13.36
C ALA A 64 -4.72 11.75 -14.08
N SER A 65 -5.75 10.97 -13.73
CA SER A 65 -7.09 11.07 -14.32
C SER A 65 -7.88 12.33 -13.90
N TRP A 66 -7.42 13.08 -12.90
CA TRP A 66 -8.07 14.34 -12.50
C TRP A 66 -7.58 15.55 -13.30
N TYR A 67 -6.44 15.43 -13.97
CA TYR A 67 -5.79 16.52 -14.71
C TYR A 67 -5.91 16.38 -16.24
N ASP A 68 -6.48 15.28 -16.73
CA ASP A 68 -6.83 15.04 -18.14
C ASP A 68 -8.29 15.44 -18.38
#